data_AF-A0A2K8GL70-F1
#
_entry.id   AF-A0A2K8GL70-F1
#
_cell.length_a   1.000
_cell.length_b   1.000
_cell.length_c   1.000
_cell.angle_alpha   90.00
_cell.angle_beta   90.00
_cell.angle_gamma   90.00
#
_symmetry.space_group_name_H-M   'P 1'
#
loop_
_entity.id
_entity.type
_entity.pdbx_description
1 polymer ?
#
loop_
_entity_poly.entity_id
_entity_poly.type
_entity_poly.pdbx_seq_one_letter_code
_entity_poly.pdbx_strand_id
1 'polypeptide(L)'
;MAIEFETMFNIPTLALKLNFLHPQNEKNRKWIIKLLIIHGFYTLFFLNIIYYNIYPNLKNREFIRTCHNVLFVVIYLTTSFKCWVVISKGETILKLINMMKEDFQTSDTLIEEKKVVEDFAKKGRRISMRWLRFSTYAMLTFPLKHLCLKIYYFIIGDFQILPPYDITYPSLIEDVKFEFIPYVLIYFVFLYYLAYTLTMFVGFGSLGPVFIIHACGQLELAKRDISSLFIDSDKEAIARRMKIFTQRMQRVYIFAENMNETFRLAYELTLKAIIVILPLTGYAANKVIVTVFLFNLNSTIVL
;
A
#
# COMPACT_ATOMS: atom_id res chain seq x y z
N MET A 1 7.00 22.98 -20.08
CA MET A 1 6.82 21.53 -20.24
C MET A 1 5.49 21.17 -19.62
N ALA A 2 4.57 20.59 -20.38
CA ALA A 2 3.28 20.13 -19.88
C ALA A 2 3.50 18.99 -18.87
N ILE A 3 2.72 18.97 -17.79
CA ILE A 3 2.82 17.92 -16.78
C ILE A 3 2.08 16.68 -17.30
N GLU A 4 2.81 15.62 -17.61
CA GLU A 4 2.22 14.32 -17.93
C GLU A 4 1.98 13.52 -16.64
N PHE A 5 0.76 13.01 -16.46
CA PHE A 5 0.40 12.26 -15.26
C PHE A 5 1.28 11.03 -15.06
N GLU A 6 1.52 10.27 -16.13
CA GLU A 6 2.27 9.02 -16.13
C GLU A 6 3.74 9.21 -15.75
N THR A 7 4.33 10.35 -16.12
CA THR A 7 5.72 10.67 -15.74
C THR A 7 5.77 11.20 -14.31
N MET A 8 4.80 12.04 -13.91
CA MET A 8 4.74 12.60 -12.56
C MET A 8 4.43 11.55 -11.49
N PHE A 9 3.57 10.58 -11.82
CA PHE A 9 3.09 9.53 -10.92
C PHE A 9 3.46 8.14 -11.45
N ASN A 10 4.69 8.01 -11.94
CA ASN A 10 5.23 6.77 -12.48
C ASN A 10 5.26 5.62 -11.44
N ILE A 11 5.57 5.92 -10.17
CA ILE A 11 5.65 4.93 -9.08
C ILE A 11 4.32 4.17 -8.88
N PRO A 12 3.19 4.84 -8.55
CA PRO A 12 1.93 4.12 -8.36
C PRO A 12 1.43 3.49 -9.66
N THR A 13 1.65 4.13 -10.81
CA THR A 13 1.29 3.60 -12.13
C THR A 13 2.02 2.29 -12.40
N LEU A 14 3.33 2.25 -12.21
CA LEU A 14 4.15 1.06 -12.39
C LEU A 14 3.75 -0.05 -11.42
N ALA A 15 3.53 0.29 -10.15
CA ALA A 15 3.13 -0.68 -9.13
C ALA A 15 1.79 -1.37 -9.47
N LEU A 16 0.80 -0.61 -9.96
CA LEU A 16 -0.46 -1.18 -10.44
C LEU A 16 -0.30 -2.00 -11.72
N LYS A 17 0.57 -1.57 -12.64
CA LYS A 17 0.89 -2.34 -13.86
C LYS A 17 1.55 -3.68 -13.54
N LEU A 18 2.47 -3.72 -12.57
CA LEU A 18 3.13 -4.95 -12.11
C LEU A 18 2.13 -5.96 -11.52
N ASN A 19 1.07 -5.49 -10.87
CA ASN A 19 -0.02 -6.34 -10.39
C ASN A 19 -1.10 -6.61 -11.44
N PHE A 20 -0.93 -6.15 -12.68
CA PHE A 20 -1.92 -6.19 -13.76
C PHE A 20 -3.24 -5.44 -13.45
N LEU A 21 -3.28 -4.63 -12.40
CA LEU A 21 -4.46 -3.93 -11.91
C LEU A 21 -4.58 -2.49 -12.39
N HIS A 22 -3.71 -2.05 -13.30
CA HIS A 22 -3.79 -0.68 -13.82
C HIS A 22 -5.14 -0.44 -14.53
N PRO A 23 -5.88 0.64 -14.22
CA PRO A 23 -7.22 0.88 -14.74
C PRO A 23 -7.35 0.96 -16.27
N GLN A 24 -6.28 1.32 -16.98
CA GLN A 24 -6.25 1.36 -18.44
C GLN A 24 -6.18 -0.03 -19.11
N ASN A 25 -5.91 -1.09 -18.34
CA ASN A 25 -5.82 -2.44 -18.92
C ASN A 25 -7.22 -2.91 -19.36
N GLU A 26 -7.32 -3.43 -20.58
CA GLU A 26 -8.55 -4.04 -21.07
C GLU A 26 -8.91 -5.29 -20.25
N LYS A 27 -10.14 -5.32 -19.73
CA LYS A 27 -10.68 -6.42 -18.93
C LYS A 27 -11.14 -7.59 -19.82
N ASN A 28 -10.21 -8.15 -20.59
CA ASN A 28 -10.47 -9.29 -21.48
C ASN A 28 -10.36 -10.63 -20.73
N ARG A 29 -10.89 -11.72 -21.29
CA ARG A 29 -10.82 -13.07 -20.68
C ARG A 29 -9.40 -13.49 -20.31
N LYS A 30 -8.40 -13.16 -21.15
CA LYS A 30 -6.97 -13.41 -20.87
C LYS A 30 -6.46 -12.66 -19.64
N TRP A 31 -6.95 -11.45 -19.40
CA TRP A 31 -6.60 -10.66 -18.22
C TRP A 31 -7.16 -11.29 -16.94
N ILE A 32 -8.42 -11.74 -16.97
CA ILE A 32 -9.06 -12.44 -15.85
C ILE A 32 -8.26 -13.70 -15.47
N ILE A 33 -7.88 -14.51 -16.46
CA ILE A 33 -7.08 -15.74 -16.21
C ILE A 33 -5.74 -15.38 -15.56
N LYS A 34 -5.01 -14.38 -16.07
CA LYS A 34 -3.74 -13.94 -15.48
C LYS A 34 -3.92 -13.47 -14.04
N LEU A 35 -4.95 -12.67 -13.78
CA LEU A 35 -5.25 -12.17 -12.45
C LEU A 35 -5.61 -13.30 -11.48
N LEU A 36 -6.41 -14.29 -11.92
CA LEU A 36 -6.76 -15.47 -11.12
C LEU A 36 -5.53 -16.33 -10.80
N ILE A 37 -4.59 -16.49 -11.74
CA ILE A 37 -3.35 -17.24 -11.48
C ILE A 37 -2.50 -16.52 -10.42
N ILE A 38 -2.27 -15.22 -10.60
CA ILE A 38 -1.42 -14.41 -9.71
C ILE A 38 -2.06 -14.31 -8.32
N HIS A 39 -3.32 -13.89 -8.25
CA HIS A 39 -4.02 -13.75 -6.97
C HIS A 39 -4.33 -15.12 -6.33
N GLY A 40 -4.53 -16.16 -7.14
CA GLY A 40 -4.68 -17.53 -6.68
C GLY A 40 -3.43 -18.02 -5.97
N PHE A 41 -2.25 -17.79 -6.55
CA PHE A 41 -0.97 -18.13 -5.90
C PHE A 41 -0.77 -17.36 -4.58
N TYR A 42 -1.11 -16.08 -4.55
CA TYR A 42 -1.14 -15.27 -3.32
C TYR A 42 -2.10 -15.83 -2.25
N THR A 43 -3.25 -16.34 -2.68
CA THR A 43 -4.27 -16.97 -1.81
C THR A 43 -3.85 -18.33 -1.29
N LEU A 44 -3.14 -19.13 -2.09
CA LEU A 44 -2.60 -20.41 -1.64
C LEU A 44 -1.63 -20.22 -0.46
N PHE A 45 -0.77 -19.20 -0.51
CA PHE A 45 0.12 -18.88 0.61
C PHE A 45 -0.67 -18.57 1.90
N PHE A 46 -1.74 -17.78 1.79
CA PHE A 46 -2.64 -17.46 2.90
C PHE A 46 -3.32 -18.72 3.49
N LEU A 47 -3.85 -19.60 2.64
CA LEU A 47 -4.49 -20.85 3.10
C LEU A 47 -3.50 -21.75 3.84
N ASN A 48 -2.24 -21.81 3.38
CA ASN A 48 -1.19 -22.55 4.07
C ASN A 48 -0.92 -21.99 5.48
N ILE A 49 -0.89 -20.66 5.65
CA ILE A 49 -0.73 -20.04 6.97
C ILE A 49 -1.90 -20.40 7.89
N ILE A 50 -3.14 -20.35 7.42
CA ILE A 50 -4.29 -20.69 8.25
C ILE A 50 -4.26 -22.15 8.68
N TYR A 51 -4.11 -23.06 7.71
CA TYR A 51 -4.28 -24.49 7.94
C TYR A 51 -3.13 -25.11 8.74
N TYR A 52 -1.87 -24.81 8.37
CA TYR A 52 -0.71 -25.45 8.99
C TYR A 52 -0.17 -24.71 10.21
N ASN A 53 -0.56 -23.45 10.42
CA ASN A 53 0.00 -22.65 11.51
C ASN A 53 -1.05 -22.15 12.48
N ILE A 54 -2.05 -21.40 12.03
CA ILE A 54 -3.01 -20.79 12.96
C ILE A 54 -3.84 -21.86 13.67
N TYR A 55 -4.41 -22.81 12.93
CA TYR A 55 -5.27 -23.83 13.51
C TYR A 55 -4.52 -24.75 14.51
N PRO A 56 -3.33 -25.31 14.18
CA PRO A 56 -2.55 -26.10 15.13
C PRO A 56 -2.02 -25.28 16.32
N ASN A 57 -1.51 -24.07 16.10
CA ASN A 57 -0.97 -23.24 17.18
C ASN A 57 -2.05 -22.84 18.20
N LEU A 58 -3.29 -22.60 17.73
CA LEU A 58 -4.43 -22.39 18.63
C LEU A 58 -4.75 -23.64 19.45
N LYS A 59 -4.74 -24.82 18.83
CA LYS A 59 -4.97 -26.10 19.53
C LYS A 59 -3.89 -26.36 20.60
N ASN A 60 -2.65 -26.02 20.30
CA ASN A 60 -1.49 -26.22 21.19
C ASN A 60 -1.27 -25.06 22.18
N ARG A 61 -2.15 -24.04 22.20
CA ARG A 61 -2.07 -22.84 23.06
C ARG A 61 -0.81 -21.98 22.85
N GLU A 62 -0.21 -22.03 21.66
CA GLU A 62 0.94 -21.20 21.25
C GLU A 62 0.53 -19.78 20.84
N PHE A 63 -0.06 -19.04 21.78
CA PHE A 63 -0.73 -17.76 21.50
C PHE A 63 0.15 -16.70 20.82
N ILE A 64 1.42 -16.56 21.25
CA ILE A 64 2.35 -15.55 20.68
C ILE A 64 2.62 -15.83 19.20
N ARG A 65 2.81 -17.10 18.84
CA ARG A 65 3.08 -17.52 17.45
C ARG A 65 1.84 -17.31 16.58
N THR A 66 0.66 -17.58 17.14
CA THR A 66 -0.61 -17.26 16.50
C THR A 66 -0.76 -15.76 16.24
N CYS A 67 -0.45 -14.88 17.21
CA CYS A 67 -0.52 -13.43 17.02
C CYS A 67 0.36 -12.95 15.86
N HIS A 68 1.57 -13.49 15.71
CA HIS A 68 2.45 -13.16 14.58
C HIS A 68 1.87 -13.63 13.23
N ASN A 69 1.26 -14.81 13.19
CA ASN A 69 0.68 -15.36 11.96
C ASN A 69 -0.63 -14.65 11.54
N VAL A 70 -1.39 -14.14 12.50
CA VAL A 70 -2.58 -13.31 12.25
C VAL A 70 -2.23 -12.02 11.50
N LEU A 71 -1.01 -11.49 11.66
CA LEU A 71 -0.55 -10.32 10.90
C LEU A 71 -0.64 -10.55 9.38
N PHE A 72 -0.17 -11.71 8.90
CA PHE A 72 -0.23 -12.06 7.48
C PHE A 72 -1.67 -12.26 6.98
N VAL A 73 -2.54 -12.77 7.84
CA VAL A 73 -3.98 -12.88 7.53
C VAL A 73 -4.59 -11.50 7.31
N VAL A 74 -4.32 -10.55 8.20
CA VAL A 74 -4.84 -9.18 8.07
C VAL A 74 -4.24 -8.46 6.85
N ILE A 75 -2.95 -8.64 6.59
CA ILE A 75 -2.28 -8.10 5.39
C ILE A 75 -2.90 -8.69 4.11
N TYR A 76 -3.15 -10.00 4.08
CA TYR A 76 -3.82 -10.66 2.96
C TYR A 76 -5.22 -10.07 2.73
N LEU A 77 -6.07 -10.02 3.78
CA LEU A 77 -7.45 -9.53 3.67
C LEU A 77 -7.50 -8.08 3.18
N THR A 78 -6.66 -7.20 3.74
CA THR A 78 -6.60 -5.79 3.32
C THR A 78 -6.08 -5.64 1.89
N THR A 79 -5.11 -6.45 1.47
CA THR A 79 -4.55 -6.41 0.10
C THR A 79 -5.57 -6.92 -0.91
N SER A 80 -6.20 -8.06 -0.65
CA SER A 80 -7.25 -8.64 -1.50
C SER A 80 -8.45 -7.69 -1.64
N PHE A 81 -8.84 -7.03 -0.56
CA PHE A 81 -9.90 -6.02 -0.62
C PHE A 81 -9.50 -4.82 -1.48
N LYS A 82 -8.27 -4.30 -1.37
CA LYS A 82 -7.76 -3.24 -2.25
C LYS A 82 -7.77 -3.68 -3.72
N CYS A 83 -7.37 -4.92 -4.00
CA CYS A 83 -7.45 -5.48 -5.36
C CYS A 83 -8.90 -5.46 -5.87
N TRP A 84 -9.85 -5.92 -5.05
CA TRP A 84 -11.27 -5.89 -5.40
C TRP A 84 -11.78 -4.47 -5.67
N VAL A 85 -11.41 -3.48 -4.85
CA VAL A 85 -11.76 -2.08 -5.06
C VAL A 85 -11.21 -1.57 -6.40
N VAL A 86 -9.94 -1.83 -6.72
CA VAL A 86 -9.36 -1.43 -8.01
C VAL A 86 -10.11 -2.05 -9.20
N ILE A 87 -10.51 -3.32 -9.08
CA ILE A 87 -11.24 -4.01 -10.15
C ILE A 87 -12.65 -3.43 -10.31
N SER A 88 -13.38 -3.26 -9.21
CA SER A 88 -14.78 -2.82 -9.20
C SER A 88 -14.94 -1.34 -9.53
N LYS A 89 -14.06 -0.48 -9.02
CA LYS A 89 -14.10 0.98 -9.20
C LYS A 89 -13.06 1.48 -10.22
N GLY A 90 -12.51 0.59 -11.04
CA GLY A 90 -11.46 0.93 -12.01
C GLY A 90 -11.84 2.05 -12.97
N GLU A 91 -13.09 2.10 -13.44
CA GLU A 91 -13.58 3.18 -14.30
C GLU A 91 -13.60 4.54 -13.59
N THR A 92 -14.04 4.57 -12.33
CA THR A 92 -14.02 5.78 -11.49
C THR A 92 -12.58 6.24 -11.22
N ILE A 93 -11.65 5.31 -10.98
CA ILE A 93 -10.21 5.62 -10.84
C ILE A 93 -9.67 6.21 -12.14
N LEU A 94 -10.01 5.62 -13.29
CA LEU A 94 -9.59 6.13 -14.60
C LEU A 94 -10.16 7.53 -14.86
N LYS A 95 -11.43 7.77 -14.49
CA LYS A 95 -12.07 9.08 -14.55
C LYS A 95 -11.33 10.11 -13.68
N LEU A 96 -10.94 9.76 -12.46
CA LEU A 96 -10.12 10.61 -11.59
C LEU A 96 -8.77 10.97 -12.23
N ILE A 97 -8.08 9.99 -12.82
CA ILE A 97 -6.82 10.20 -13.54
C ILE A 97 -7.02 11.14 -14.74
N ASN A 98 -8.09 10.94 -15.51
CA ASN A 98 -8.37 11.77 -16.68
C ASN A 98 -8.73 13.22 -16.29
N MET A 99 -9.52 13.42 -15.23
CA MET A 99 -9.78 14.77 -14.71
C MET A 99 -8.47 15.48 -14.30
N MET A 100 -7.52 14.77 -13.66
CA MET A 100 -6.21 15.35 -13.36
C MET A 100 -5.43 15.73 -14.62
N LYS A 101 -5.45 14.89 -15.66
CA LYS A 101 -4.80 15.17 -16.94
C LYS A 101 -5.38 16.41 -17.62
N GLU A 102 -6.70 16.52 -17.64
CA GLU A 102 -7.41 17.69 -18.18
C GLU A 102 -7.05 18.96 -17.40
N ASP A 103 -6.97 18.88 -16.06
CA ASP A 103 -6.57 20.00 -15.22
C ASP A 103 -5.11 20.42 -15.49
N PHE A 104 -4.21 19.47 -15.70
CA PHE A 104 -2.81 19.75 -16.06
C PHE A 104 -2.71 20.45 -17.42
N GLN A 105 -3.50 20.02 -18.41
CA GLN A 105 -3.55 20.64 -19.73
C GLN A 105 -4.16 22.05 -19.69
N THR A 106 -5.26 22.22 -18.97
CA THR A 106 -5.97 23.51 -18.90
C THR A 106 -5.11 24.57 -18.20
N SER A 107 -4.40 24.19 -17.13
CA SER A 107 -3.54 25.10 -16.37
C SER A 107 -2.30 25.58 -17.13
N ASP A 108 -1.92 24.93 -18.24
CA ASP A 108 -0.75 25.32 -19.04
C ASP A 108 -0.93 26.68 -19.74
N THR A 109 -2.18 27.16 -19.81
CA THR A 109 -2.55 28.43 -20.44
C THR A 109 -2.23 29.67 -19.58
N LEU A 110 -2.22 29.55 -18.25
CA LEU A 110 -1.96 30.66 -17.32
C LEU A 110 -0.75 30.37 -16.43
N ILE A 111 0.27 31.22 -16.49
CA ILE A 111 1.55 31.02 -15.77
C ILE A 111 1.34 30.86 -14.26
N GLU A 112 0.44 31.64 -13.67
CA GLU A 112 0.17 31.61 -12.23
C GLU A 112 -0.56 30.34 -11.79
N GLU A 113 -1.53 29.86 -12.57
CA GLU A 113 -2.25 28.61 -12.28
C GLU A 113 -1.33 27.41 -12.45
N LYS A 114 -0.54 27.40 -13.53
CA LYS A 114 0.49 26.39 -13.78
C LYS A 114 1.42 26.21 -12.59
N LYS A 115 1.88 27.30 -11.98
CA LYS A 115 2.79 27.25 -10.83
C LYS A 115 2.15 26.56 -9.62
N VAL A 116 0.85 26.79 -9.38
CA VAL A 116 0.11 26.12 -8.30
C VAL A 116 -0.05 24.65 -8.61
N VAL A 117 -0.53 24.32 -9.81
CA VAL A 117 -0.74 22.93 -10.24
C VAL A 117 0.58 22.14 -10.17
N GLU A 118 1.69 22.73 -10.62
CA GLU A 118 3.00 22.10 -10.56
C GLU A 118 3.48 21.87 -9.12
N ASP A 119 3.28 22.83 -8.20
CA ASP A 119 3.65 22.66 -6.79
C ASP A 119 2.85 21.53 -6.12
N PHE A 120 1.53 21.48 -6.36
CA PHE A 120 0.68 20.41 -5.83
C PHE A 120 0.98 19.04 -6.49
N ALA A 121 1.28 19.00 -7.78
CA ALA A 121 1.74 17.78 -8.45
C ALA A 121 3.06 17.27 -7.86
N LYS A 122 4.03 18.15 -7.60
CA LYS A 122 5.30 17.82 -6.92
C LYS A 122 5.05 17.35 -5.48
N LYS A 123 4.13 17.97 -4.74
CA LYS A 123 3.70 17.49 -3.41
C LYS A 123 3.12 16.08 -3.48
N GLY A 124 2.24 15.81 -4.45
CA GLY A 124 1.68 14.48 -4.70
C GLY A 124 2.76 13.45 -4.98
N ARG A 125 3.71 13.76 -5.88
CA ARG A 125 4.86 12.89 -6.20
C ARG A 125 5.71 12.62 -4.96
N ARG A 126 5.95 13.63 -4.11
CA ARG A 126 6.67 13.45 -2.84
C ARG A 126 5.95 12.50 -1.89
N ILE A 127 4.62 12.55 -1.81
CA ILE A 127 3.84 11.58 -1.03
C ILE A 127 4.01 10.16 -1.58
N SER A 128 3.86 9.96 -2.90
CA SER A 128 4.06 8.63 -3.49
C SER A 128 5.46 8.08 -3.24
N MET A 129 6.51 8.92 -3.32
CA MET A 129 7.88 8.51 -2.98
C MET A 129 8.06 8.17 -1.51
N ARG A 130 7.38 8.88 -0.59
CA ARG A 130 7.40 8.54 0.84
C ARG A 130 6.68 7.21 1.07
N TRP A 131 5.55 6.98 0.41
CA TRP A 131 4.79 5.74 0.50
C TRP A 131 5.60 4.52 0.05
N LEU A 132 6.34 4.65 -1.06
CA LEU A 132 7.30 3.65 -1.52
C LEU A 132 8.35 3.36 -0.45
N ARG A 133 9.04 4.40 0.06
CA ARG A 133 10.09 4.22 1.07
C ARG A 133 9.58 3.55 2.33
N PHE A 134 8.44 3.98 2.88
CA PHE A 134 7.86 3.38 4.08
C PHE A 134 7.43 1.94 3.86
N SER A 135 6.78 1.65 2.73
CA SER A 135 6.31 0.28 2.42
C SER A 135 7.49 -0.66 2.19
N THR A 136 8.54 -0.20 1.48
CA THR A 136 9.77 -0.97 1.26
C THR A 136 10.50 -1.22 2.58
N TYR A 137 10.69 -0.19 3.43
CA TYR A 137 11.31 -0.36 4.74
C TYR A 137 10.54 -1.39 5.59
N ALA A 138 9.21 -1.24 5.68
CA ALA A 138 8.37 -2.15 6.45
C ALA A 138 8.49 -3.61 5.95
N MET A 139 8.62 -3.84 4.64
CA MET A 139 8.72 -5.19 4.09
C MET A 139 10.13 -5.79 4.14
N LEU A 140 11.17 -4.95 4.09
CA LEU A 140 12.55 -5.40 4.22
C LEU A 140 12.89 -5.85 5.64
N THR A 141 12.11 -5.46 6.65
CA THR A 141 12.33 -5.94 8.03
C THR A 141 12.34 -7.47 8.13
N PHE A 142 11.49 -8.16 7.35
CA PHE A 142 11.41 -9.62 7.33
C PHE A 142 12.69 -10.30 6.79
N PRO A 143 13.13 -10.04 5.54
CA PRO A 143 14.37 -10.63 5.02
C PRO A 143 15.62 -10.15 5.75
N LEU A 144 15.66 -8.89 6.24
CA LEU A 144 16.80 -8.39 7.01
C LEU A 144 16.95 -9.14 8.34
N LYS A 145 15.85 -9.38 9.07
CA LYS A 145 15.86 -10.21 10.29
C LYS A 145 16.47 -11.58 9.99
N HIS A 146 16.05 -12.19 8.89
CA HIS A 146 16.54 -13.50 8.48
C HIS A 146 18.03 -13.50 8.12
N LEU A 147 18.48 -12.49 7.37
CA LEU A 147 19.88 -12.32 7.02
C LEU A 147 20.76 -12.14 8.27
N CYS A 148 20.32 -11.34 9.24
CA CYS A 148 21.04 -11.15 10.51
C CYS A 148 21.16 -12.47 11.29
N LEU A 149 20.08 -13.26 11.38
CA LEU A 149 20.11 -14.57 12.04
C LEU A 149 21.10 -15.52 11.36
N LYS A 150 21.10 -15.57 10.03
CA LYS A 150 22.05 -16.39 9.27
C LYS A 150 23.50 -16.01 9.53
N ILE A 151 23.80 -14.71 9.54
CA ILE A 151 25.16 -14.21 9.83
C ILE A 151 25.55 -14.57 11.27
N TYR A 152 24.64 -14.43 12.23
CA TYR A 152 24.88 -14.79 13.63
C TYR A 152 25.23 -16.28 13.81
N TYR A 153 24.43 -17.18 13.23
CA TYR A 153 24.69 -18.63 13.28
C TYR A 153 25.97 -19.02 12.53
N PHE A 154 26.29 -18.33 11.44
CA PHE A 154 27.58 -18.50 10.76
C PHE A 154 28.77 -18.13 11.64
N ILE A 155 28.69 -17.01 12.39
CA ILE A 155 29.76 -16.55 13.28
C ILE A 155 29.99 -17.53 14.45
N ILE A 156 28.93 -18.13 15.00
CA ILE A 156 29.02 -19.07 16.11
C ILE A 156 29.47 -20.47 15.66
N GLY A 157 29.60 -20.70 14.35
CA GLY A 157 30.02 -21.99 13.78
C GLY A 157 28.92 -23.04 13.69
N ASP A 158 27.66 -22.66 13.93
CA ASP A 158 26.47 -23.52 13.83
C ASP A 158 25.62 -23.08 12.64
N PHE A 159 26.18 -23.17 11.43
CA PHE A 159 25.49 -22.73 10.23
C PHE A 159 24.26 -23.61 9.94
N GLN A 160 23.08 -23.02 10.13
CA GLN A 160 21.81 -23.68 9.86
C GLN A 160 21.05 -22.97 8.73
N ILE A 161 20.51 -23.76 7.80
CA ILE A 161 19.59 -23.26 6.78
C ILE A 161 18.25 -23.00 7.46
N LEU A 162 17.99 -21.76 7.86
CA LEU A 162 16.70 -21.39 8.44
C LEU A 162 15.74 -20.98 7.32
N PRO A 163 14.48 -21.45 7.29
CA PRO A 163 13.44 -20.89 6.43
C PRO A 163 13.25 -19.38 6.70
N PRO A 164 12.82 -18.57 5.70
CA PRO A 164 12.64 -17.12 5.85
C PRO A 164 11.67 -16.73 6.97
N TYR A 165 10.74 -17.63 7.29
CA TYR A 165 9.76 -17.44 8.32
C TYR A 165 9.51 -18.77 9.05
N ASP A 166 9.44 -18.72 10.38
CA ASP A 166 9.29 -19.91 11.23
C ASP A 166 7.82 -20.36 11.30
N ILE A 167 7.37 -20.94 10.19
CA ILE A 167 6.08 -21.60 10.03
C ILE A 167 6.26 -23.09 9.78
N THR A 168 5.26 -23.87 10.20
CA THR A 168 5.08 -25.25 9.79
C THR A 168 4.52 -25.27 8.36
N TYR A 169 5.18 -26.02 7.48
CA TYR A 169 4.78 -26.21 6.10
C TYR A 169 3.93 -27.50 5.95
N PRO A 170 3.25 -27.69 4.81
CA PRO A 170 2.70 -29.00 4.47
C PRO A 170 3.73 -30.12 4.61
N SER A 171 3.31 -31.33 5.00
CA SER A 171 4.20 -32.47 5.25
C SER A 171 5.22 -32.72 4.12
N LEU A 172 4.77 -32.62 2.86
CA LEU A 172 5.62 -32.76 1.67
C LEU A 172 6.80 -31.77 1.60
N ILE A 173 6.67 -30.62 2.24
CA ILE A 173 7.67 -29.53 2.25
C ILE A 173 8.41 -29.52 3.59
N GLU A 174 7.73 -29.83 4.69
CA GLU A 174 8.26 -29.75 6.05
C GLU A 174 9.50 -30.64 6.23
N ASP A 175 9.49 -31.83 5.64
CA ASP A 175 10.59 -32.81 5.75
C ASP A 175 11.85 -32.38 4.96
N VAL A 176 11.68 -31.58 3.90
CA VAL A 176 12.76 -31.20 2.97
C VAL A 176 13.12 -29.72 3.03
N LYS A 177 12.45 -28.90 3.87
CA LYS A 177 12.60 -27.43 3.90
C LYS A 177 14.01 -26.93 4.24
N PHE A 178 14.82 -27.80 4.84
CA PHE A 178 16.20 -27.53 5.21
C PHE A 178 17.20 -27.89 4.10
N GLU A 179 16.76 -28.62 3.07
CA GLU A 179 17.56 -28.84 1.88
C GLU A 179 17.66 -27.57 1.04
N PHE A 180 18.77 -27.43 0.30
CA PHE A 180 19.07 -26.19 -0.42
C PHE A 180 18.01 -25.82 -1.47
N ILE A 181 17.58 -26.77 -2.31
CA ILE A 181 16.62 -26.48 -3.39
C ILE A 181 15.23 -26.10 -2.84
N PRO A 182 14.61 -26.88 -1.95
CA PRO A 182 13.34 -26.50 -1.33
C PRO A 182 13.41 -25.18 -0.56
N TYR A 183 14.51 -24.94 0.18
CA TYR A 183 14.74 -23.68 0.88
C TYR A 183 14.68 -22.47 -0.07
N VAL A 184 15.40 -22.54 -1.19
CA VAL A 184 15.43 -21.47 -2.20
C VAL A 184 14.03 -21.22 -2.79
N LEU A 185 13.29 -22.29 -3.08
CA LEU A 185 11.91 -22.17 -3.59
C LEU A 185 10.97 -21.51 -2.57
N ILE A 186 11.01 -21.92 -1.31
CA ILE A 186 10.24 -21.32 -0.22
C ILE A 186 10.57 -19.82 -0.09
N TYR A 187 11.85 -19.48 -0.19
CA TYR A 187 12.31 -18.09 -0.15
C TYR A 187 11.74 -17.25 -1.29
N PHE A 188 11.72 -17.79 -2.52
CA PHE A 188 11.11 -17.11 -3.67
C PHE A 188 9.60 -16.93 -3.50
N VAL A 189 8.88 -17.93 -2.97
CA VAL A 189 7.44 -17.80 -2.69
C VAL A 189 7.18 -16.69 -1.67
N PHE A 190 8.00 -16.62 -0.62
CA PHE A 190 7.90 -15.58 0.39
C PHE A 190 8.18 -14.18 -0.18
N LEU A 191 9.24 -14.04 -0.98
CA LEU A 191 9.56 -12.78 -1.67
C LEU A 191 8.44 -12.36 -2.63
N TYR A 192 7.84 -13.31 -3.34
CA TYR A 192 6.68 -13.04 -4.19
C TYR A 192 5.50 -12.48 -3.37
N TYR A 193 5.17 -13.11 -2.24
CA TYR A 193 4.10 -12.63 -1.36
C TYR A 193 4.36 -11.19 -0.87
N LEU A 194 5.58 -10.90 -0.45
CA LEU A 194 5.99 -9.55 -0.05
C LEU A 194 5.90 -8.57 -1.22
N ALA A 195 6.45 -8.93 -2.39
CA ALA A 195 6.45 -8.07 -3.57
C ALA A 195 5.02 -7.74 -4.05
N TYR A 196 4.13 -8.73 -4.11
CA TYR A 196 2.73 -8.55 -4.50
C TYR A 196 1.98 -7.62 -3.53
N THR A 197 2.24 -7.77 -2.24
CA THR A 197 1.71 -6.87 -1.22
C THR A 197 2.29 -5.46 -1.40
N LEU A 198 3.61 -5.33 -1.64
CA LEU A 198 4.30 -4.05 -1.78
C LEU A 198 3.69 -3.21 -2.88
N THR A 199 3.53 -3.81 -4.06
CA THR A 199 2.99 -3.15 -5.25
C THR A 199 1.55 -2.68 -5.02
N MET A 200 0.73 -3.40 -4.24
CA MET A 200 -0.62 -2.91 -3.88
C MET A 200 -0.59 -1.74 -2.91
N PHE A 201 0.27 -1.76 -1.90
CA PHE A 201 0.42 -0.65 -0.96
C PHE A 201 0.97 0.60 -1.64
N VAL A 202 1.96 0.45 -2.52
CA VAL A 202 2.56 1.55 -3.28
C VAL A 202 1.63 2.05 -4.38
N GLY A 203 0.97 1.15 -5.11
CA GLY A 203 0.04 1.48 -6.19
C GLY A 203 -1.23 2.13 -5.68
N PHE A 204 -2.12 1.32 -5.10
CA PHE A 204 -3.42 1.80 -4.65
C PHE A 204 -3.32 2.69 -3.41
N GLY A 205 -2.44 2.32 -2.45
CA GLY A 205 -2.32 3.06 -1.20
C GLY A 205 -1.83 4.50 -1.36
N SER A 206 -0.99 4.79 -2.37
CA SER A 206 -0.51 6.15 -2.62
C SER A 206 -1.42 6.98 -3.54
N LEU A 207 -2.27 6.34 -4.36
CA LEU A 207 -3.17 7.06 -5.28
C LEU A 207 -4.18 7.95 -4.56
N GLY A 208 -4.80 7.45 -3.49
CA GLY A 208 -5.78 8.23 -2.75
C GLY A 208 -5.21 9.54 -2.18
N PRO A 209 -4.08 9.53 -1.45
CA PRO A 209 -3.40 10.77 -1.03
C PRO A 209 -2.99 11.69 -2.18
N VAL A 210 -2.59 11.15 -3.33
CA VAL A 210 -2.29 11.95 -4.53
C VAL A 210 -3.55 12.68 -5.01
N PHE A 211 -4.69 12.01 -5.07
CA PHE A 211 -5.97 12.61 -5.45
C PHE A 211 -6.40 13.68 -4.45
N ILE A 212 -6.24 13.45 -3.14
CA ILE A 212 -6.51 14.45 -2.11
C ILE A 212 -5.67 15.71 -2.34
N ILE A 213 -4.35 15.55 -2.55
CA ILE A 213 -3.46 16.68 -2.82
C ILE A 213 -3.88 17.44 -4.08
N HIS A 214 -4.24 16.73 -5.15
CA HIS A 214 -4.74 17.35 -6.38
C HIS A 214 -5.99 18.19 -6.11
N ALA A 215 -6.98 17.63 -5.42
CA ALA A 215 -8.19 18.34 -5.04
C ALA A 215 -7.88 19.59 -4.19
N CYS A 216 -6.93 19.49 -3.24
CA CYS A 216 -6.45 20.66 -2.49
C CYS A 216 -5.81 21.73 -3.38
N GLY A 217 -5.07 21.33 -4.42
CA GLY A 217 -4.52 22.26 -5.41
C GLY A 217 -5.59 22.99 -6.19
N GLN A 218 -6.65 22.28 -6.61
CA GLN A 218 -7.80 22.88 -7.28
C GLN A 218 -8.60 23.81 -6.35
N LEU A 219 -8.70 23.51 -5.06
CA LEU A 219 -9.29 24.41 -4.06
C LEU A 219 -8.47 25.68 -3.87
N GLU A 220 -7.13 25.60 -3.91
CA GLU A 220 -6.27 26.78 -3.83
C GLU A 220 -6.45 27.69 -5.05
N LEU A 221 -6.67 27.11 -6.24
CA LEU A 221 -7.04 27.87 -7.43
C LEU A 221 -8.43 28.52 -7.28
N ALA A 222 -9.44 27.79 -6.80
CA ALA A 222 -10.77 28.35 -6.56
C ALA A 222 -10.75 29.49 -5.53
N LYS A 223 -9.90 29.39 -4.50
CA LYS A 223 -9.67 30.46 -3.53
C LYS A 223 -9.09 31.73 -4.18
N ARG A 224 -8.25 31.59 -5.22
CA ARG A 224 -7.75 32.74 -5.97
C ARG A 224 -8.84 33.37 -6.83
N ASP A 225 -9.65 32.55 -7.51
CA ASP A 225 -10.77 33.03 -8.31
C ASP A 225 -11.72 33.89 -7.48
N ILE A 226 -12.10 33.41 -6.29
CA ILE A 226 -13.02 34.14 -5.41
C ILE A 226 -12.39 35.42 -4.85
N SER A 227 -11.08 35.43 -4.58
CA SER A 227 -10.39 36.65 -4.16
C SER A 227 -10.34 37.72 -5.25
N SER A 228 -10.33 37.29 -6.53
CA SER A 228 -10.30 38.19 -7.68
C SER A 228 -11.67 38.77 -8.06
N LEU A 229 -12.77 38.20 -7.54
CA LEU A 229 -14.15 38.64 -7.84
C LEU A 229 -14.43 40.08 -7.41
N PHE A 230 -13.79 40.54 -6.34
CA PHE A 230 -14.06 41.86 -5.75
C PHE A 230 -13.14 42.97 -6.28
N ILE A 231 -12.28 42.66 -7.25
CA ILE A 231 -11.34 43.62 -7.84
C ILE A 231 -12.03 44.44 -8.94
N ASP A 232 -12.92 43.82 -9.71
CA ASP A 232 -13.63 44.48 -10.81
C ASP A 232 -14.95 45.08 -10.31
N SER A 233 -15.26 46.31 -10.73
CA SER A 233 -16.57 46.95 -10.46
C SER A 233 -17.60 46.67 -11.56
N ASP A 234 -17.16 46.04 -12.66
CA ASP A 234 -18.01 45.71 -13.81
C ASP A 234 -18.84 44.45 -13.54
N LYS A 235 -20.16 44.57 -13.67
CA LYS A 235 -21.13 43.48 -13.45
C LYS A 235 -20.91 42.31 -14.40
N GLU A 236 -20.52 42.56 -15.65
CA GLU A 236 -20.28 41.47 -16.61
C GLU A 236 -19.01 40.68 -16.28
N ALA A 237 -17.92 41.38 -15.94
CA ALA A 237 -16.69 40.76 -15.47
C ALA A 237 -16.91 39.93 -14.19
N ILE A 238 -17.66 40.45 -13.22
CA ILE A 238 -18.01 39.72 -11.99
C ILE A 238 -18.80 38.44 -12.34
N ALA A 239 -19.83 38.54 -13.21
CA ALA A 239 -20.62 37.39 -13.61
C ALA A 239 -19.78 36.30 -14.31
N ARG A 240 -18.84 36.69 -15.18
CA ARG A 240 -17.92 35.75 -15.84
C ARG A 240 -16.99 35.06 -14.84
N ARG A 241 -16.37 35.81 -13.93
CA ARG A 241 -15.50 35.24 -12.87
C ARG A 241 -16.29 34.31 -11.94
N MET A 242 -17.53 34.66 -11.60
CA MET A 242 -18.38 33.85 -10.73
C MET A 242 -18.77 32.53 -11.40
N LYS A 243 -19.00 32.55 -12.72
CA LYS A 243 -19.20 31.33 -13.52
C LYS A 243 -17.97 30.43 -13.48
N ILE A 244 -16.76 30.98 -13.69
CA ILE A 244 -15.50 30.23 -13.63
C ILE A 244 -15.31 29.59 -12.25
N PHE A 245 -15.45 30.37 -11.18
CA PHE A 245 -15.36 29.88 -9.81
C PHE A 245 -16.35 28.74 -9.53
N THR A 246 -17.62 28.92 -9.92
CA THR A 246 -18.67 27.91 -9.71
C THR A 246 -18.36 26.61 -10.47
N GLN A 247 -17.90 26.70 -11.72
CA GLN A 247 -17.50 25.53 -12.51
C GLN A 247 -16.31 24.79 -11.88
N ARG A 248 -15.31 25.54 -11.38
CA ARG A 248 -14.15 24.95 -10.68
C ARG A 248 -14.59 24.24 -9.40
N MET A 249 -15.43 24.86 -8.58
CA MET A 249 -15.96 24.25 -7.35
C MET A 249 -16.79 23.01 -7.63
N GLN A 250 -17.66 23.02 -8.66
CA GLN A 250 -18.41 21.84 -9.08
C GLN A 250 -17.48 20.69 -9.50
N ARG A 251 -16.43 21.00 -10.26
CA ARG A 251 -15.41 20.00 -10.65
C ARG A 251 -14.72 19.39 -9.44
N VAL A 252 -14.29 20.23 -8.47
CA VAL A 252 -13.67 19.75 -7.22
C VAL A 252 -14.64 18.87 -6.42
N TYR A 253 -15.90 19.25 -6.33
CA TYR A 253 -16.92 18.47 -5.63
C TYR A 253 -17.11 17.09 -6.27
N ILE A 254 -17.29 17.04 -7.59
CA ILE A 254 -17.40 15.79 -8.36
C ILE A 254 -16.14 14.94 -8.16
N PHE A 255 -14.95 15.55 -8.20
CA PHE A 255 -13.69 14.85 -7.97
C PHE A 255 -13.63 14.22 -6.57
N ALA A 256 -13.96 14.99 -5.53
CA ALA A 256 -13.96 14.54 -4.15
C ALA A 256 -15.01 13.44 -3.89
N GLU A 257 -16.19 13.55 -4.50
CA GLU A 257 -17.25 12.54 -4.43
C GLU A 257 -16.81 11.20 -5.04
N ASN A 258 -16.26 11.22 -6.26
CA ASN A 258 -15.72 10.02 -6.92
C ASN A 258 -14.59 9.38 -6.10
N MET A 259 -13.73 10.20 -5.49
CA MET A 259 -12.69 9.73 -4.58
C MET A 259 -13.27 9.07 -3.33
N ASN A 260 -14.25 9.70 -2.69
CA ASN A 260 -14.91 9.14 -1.51
C ASN A 260 -15.59 7.81 -1.83
N GLU A 261 -16.34 7.72 -2.93
CA GLU A 261 -16.98 6.49 -3.37
C GLU A 261 -15.97 5.35 -3.64
N THR A 262 -14.78 5.70 -4.14
CA THR A 262 -13.72 4.73 -4.46
C THR A 262 -12.95 4.27 -3.22
N PHE A 263 -12.51 5.19 -2.36
CA PHE A 263 -11.53 4.89 -1.31
C PHE A 263 -12.12 4.72 0.08
N ARG A 264 -13.36 5.17 0.34
CA ARG A 264 -13.96 5.16 1.70
C ARG A 264 -13.90 3.80 2.38
N LEU A 265 -14.40 2.75 1.73
CA LEU A 265 -14.42 1.41 2.32
C LEU A 265 -13.01 0.84 2.51
N ALA A 266 -12.09 1.13 1.59
CA ALA A 266 -10.71 0.67 1.70
C ALA A 266 -9.98 1.34 2.87
N TYR A 267 -10.23 2.62 3.12
CA TYR A 267 -9.71 3.33 4.28
C TYR A 267 -10.32 2.83 5.58
N GLU A 268 -11.64 2.62 5.62
CA GLU A 268 -12.32 2.06 6.79
C GLU A 268 -11.75 0.68 7.17
N LEU A 269 -11.60 -0.21 6.17
CA LEU A 269 -11.01 -1.53 6.40
C LEU A 269 -9.55 -1.43 6.86
N THR A 270 -8.76 -0.52 6.27
CA THR A 270 -7.36 -0.33 6.66
C THR A 270 -7.25 0.18 8.10
N LEU A 271 -8.12 1.10 8.53
CA LEU A 271 -8.16 1.57 9.92
C LEU A 271 -8.54 0.46 10.88
N LYS A 272 -9.56 -0.35 10.57
CA LYS A 272 -9.96 -1.52 11.36
C LYS A 272 -8.82 -2.54 11.47
N ALA A 273 -8.11 -2.79 10.37
CA ALA A 273 -6.94 -3.66 10.36
C ALA A 273 -5.81 -3.15 11.29
N ILE A 274 -5.55 -1.84 11.29
CA ILE A 274 -4.55 -1.23 12.20
C ILE A 274 -4.97 -1.38 13.66
N ILE A 275 -6.25 -1.21 13.98
CA ILE A 275 -6.79 -1.39 15.34
C ILE A 275 -6.55 -2.84 15.84
N VAL A 276 -6.59 -3.84 14.95
CA VAL A 276 -6.28 -5.23 15.30
C VAL A 276 -4.77 -5.47 15.40
N ILE A 277 -3.99 -4.94 14.45
CA ILE A 277 -2.55 -5.19 14.39
C ILE A 277 -1.79 -4.54 15.55
N LEU A 278 -2.12 -3.29 15.90
CA LEU A 278 -1.34 -2.49 16.86
C LEU A 278 -1.29 -3.11 18.27
N PRO A 279 -2.39 -3.60 18.87
CA PRO A 279 -2.34 -4.29 20.15
C PRO A 279 -1.62 -5.65 20.08
N LEU A 280 -1.78 -6.38 18.97
CA LEU A 280 -1.12 -7.68 18.79
C LEU A 280 0.41 -7.54 18.70
N THR A 281 0.89 -6.53 17.97
CA THR A 281 2.32 -6.23 17.90
C THR A 281 2.84 -5.68 19.22
N GLY A 282 2.05 -4.85 19.93
CA GLY A 282 2.36 -4.36 21.27
C GLY A 282 2.51 -5.49 22.30
N TYR A 283 1.59 -6.46 22.29
CA TYR A 283 1.65 -7.63 23.17
C TYR A 283 2.88 -8.51 22.87
N ALA A 284 3.15 -8.76 21.58
CA ALA A 284 4.33 -9.51 21.17
C ALA A 284 5.64 -8.81 21.60
N ALA A 285 5.73 -7.49 21.44
CA ALA A 285 6.90 -6.70 21.84
C ALA A 285 7.10 -6.70 23.37
N ASN A 286 6.02 -6.53 24.15
CA ASN A 286 6.10 -6.51 25.60
C ASN A 286 6.63 -7.84 26.17
N LYS A 287 6.17 -8.99 25.63
CA LYS A 287 6.70 -10.28 26.06
C LYS A 287 8.17 -10.49 25.72
N VAL A 288 8.66 -9.96 24.60
CA VAL A 288 10.10 -10.00 24.28
C VAL A 288 10.88 -9.16 25.29
N ILE A 289 10.42 -7.95 25.59
CA ILE A 289 11.06 -7.06 26.57
C ILE A 289 11.11 -7.71 27.95
N VAL A 290 9.99 -8.29 28.42
CA VAL A 290 9.92 -9.00 29.71
C VAL A 290 10.83 -10.22 29.73
N THR A 291 10.91 -10.99 28.63
CA THR A 291 11.80 -12.16 28.56
C THR A 291 13.27 -11.75 28.60
N VAL A 292 13.65 -10.67 27.89
CA VAL A 292 15.02 -10.12 27.93
C VAL A 292 15.35 -9.57 29.32
N PHE A 293 14.41 -8.88 29.97
CA PHE A 293 14.59 -8.37 31.33
C PHE A 293 14.75 -9.50 32.35
N LEU A 294 13.92 -10.55 32.27
CA LEU A 294 14.01 -11.72 33.15
C LEU A 294 15.29 -12.53 32.91
N PHE A 295 15.74 -12.64 31.66
CA PHE A 295 17.01 -13.29 31.33
C PHE A 295 18.21 -12.53 31.91
N ASN A 296 18.20 -11.19 31.83
CA ASN A 296 19.22 -10.35 32.46
C ASN A 296 19.17 -10.38 34.00
N LEU A 297 17.99 -10.51 34.60
CA LEU A 297 17.86 -10.67 36.06
C LEU A 297 18.40 -12.03 36.54
N ASN A 298 18.13 -13.12 35.82
CA ASN A 298 18.63 -14.44 36.19
C ASN A 298 20.14 -14.60 35.98
N SER A 299 20.75 -13.90 35.01
CA SER A 299 22.22 -13.87 34.87
C SER A 299 22.90 -13.00 35.93
N THR A 300 22.16 -12.14 36.65
CA THR A 300 22.70 -11.31 37.75
C THR A 300 22.56 -11.99 39.12
N ILE A 301 21.77 -13.07 39.24
CA ILE A 301 21.56 -13.81 40.50
C ILE A 301 22.47 -15.05 40.62
N VAL A 302 23.32 -15.32 39.62
CA VAL A 302 24.32 -16.42 39.62
C VAL A 302 25.77 -15.91 39.71
N LEU A 303 25.97 -14.72 40.26
CA LEU A 303 27.27 -14.20 40.71
C LEU A 303 27.19 -13.85 42.19
#